data_AF-A0A2E6JLW1-F1
#
_entry.id   AF-A0A2E6JLW1-F1
#
_cell.length_a   1.000
_cell.length_b   1.000
_cell.length_c   1.000
_cell.angle_alpha   90.00
_cell.angle_beta   90.00
_cell.angle_gamma   90.00
#
_symmetry.space_group_name_H-M   'P 1'
#
loop_
_entity.id
_entity.type
_entity.pdbx_description
1 polymer ?
#
loop_
_entity_poly.entity_id
_entity_poly.type
_entity_poly.pdbx_seq_one_letter_code
_entity_poly.pdbx_strand_id
1 'polypeptide(L)'
;MFLPRKDPTLVLVSEDKLEYIPKNGVVVANSPLIKRQILRARRDLSVVSSVQAINKEILDVEAITALEDLRIEQEINGYVISRAMHELLPFKTRRHTLGIHKRVEERFKFIPQGLTGFVVLISRKGFQNHSLNRFNDNGAKIAFELEYMALGHIDEEIRPFVGVHAEQRKIGTILKEAEKFQSKQILSSLIQPNQIKLDGKIRIEVIMEIVSYDGRVTGKIERMFKPDDAISSVRNIIIEWNNLLETMTKDHPEEKRRNLPATQRILQIYPPENKK
;
A
#
# COMPACT_ATOMS: atom_id res chain seq x y z
N MET A 1 -11.02 11.07 -18.30
CA MET A 1 -11.73 11.62 -17.13
C MET A 1 -11.47 10.68 -15.96
N PHE A 2 -11.30 11.21 -14.75
CA PHE A 2 -11.07 10.40 -13.54
C PHE A 2 -12.33 10.39 -12.69
N LEU A 3 -12.82 9.20 -12.34
CA LEU A 3 -13.89 9.08 -11.36
C LEU A 3 -13.32 9.12 -9.94
N PRO A 4 -14.14 9.35 -8.90
CA PRO A 4 -13.71 9.23 -7.51
C PRO A 4 -13.00 7.90 -7.28
N ARG A 5 -11.78 7.95 -6.72
CA ARG A 5 -10.96 6.76 -6.46
C ARG A 5 -11.71 5.85 -5.49
N LYS A 6 -11.88 4.58 -5.87
CA LYS A 6 -12.36 3.56 -4.95
C LYS A 6 -11.29 3.27 -3.91
N ASP A 7 -11.71 2.75 -2.75
CA ASP A 7 -10.80 2.36 -1.67
C ASP A 7 -9.66 1.48 -2.22
N PRO A 8 -8.40 1.96 -2.22
CA PRO A 8 -7.28 1.21 -2.80
C PRO A 8 -6.79 0.11 -1.87
N THR A 9 -7.38 -0.01 -0.68
CA THR A 9 -6.97 -1.00 0.32
C THR A 9 -7.46 -2.40 -0.03
N LEU A 10 -6.67 -3.39 0.38
CA LEU A 10 -7.06 -4.78 0.30
C LEU A 10 -7.75 -5.19 1.60
N VAL A 11 -8.35 -6.38 1.59
CA VAL A 11 -8.96 -6.98 2.77
C VAL A 11 -8.41 -8.38 2.97
N LEU A 12 -8.09 -8.71 4.22
CA LEU A 12 -7.86 -10.07 4.67
C LEU A 12 -9.21 -10.69 4.99
N VAL A 13 -9.58 -11.75 4.27
CA VAL A 13 -10.72 -12.59 4.61
C VAL A 13 -10.25 -13.66 5.57
N SER A 14 -10.73 -13.59 6.81
CA SER A 14 -10.34 -14.47 7.91
C SER A 14 -11.32 -14.30 9.08
N GLU A 15 -11.41 -15.32 9.94
CA GLU A 15 -12.16 -15.22 11.20
C GLU A 15 -11.52 -14.23 12.17
N ASP A 16 -10.21 -14.03 12.08
CA ASP A 16 -9.44 -13.20 13.00
C ASP A 16 -8.65 -12.12 12.28
N LYS A 17 -8.33 -11.06 13.02
CA LYS A 17 -7.39 -10.05 12.51
C LYS A 17 -6.01 -10.66 12.38
N LEU A 18 -5.17 -10.05 11.53
CA LEU A 18 -3.80 -10.51 11.28
C LEU A 18 -2.99 -10.69 12.57
N GLU A 19 -3.20 -9.85 13.58
CA GLU A 19 -2.50 -9.91 14.86
C GLU A 19 -2.83 -11.17 15.67
N TYR A 20 -3.99 -11.79 15.43
CA TYR A 20 -4.50 -12.94 16.18
C TYR A 20 -4.39 -14.27 15.44
N ILE A 21 -3.91 -14.28 14.20
CA ILE A 21 -3.64 -15.53 13.49
C ILE A 21 -2.61 -16.34 14.29
N PRO A 22 -2.83 -17.67 14.49
CA PRO A 22 -1.90 -18.53 15.21
C PRO A 22 -0.48 -18.50 14.64
N LYS A 23 0.50 -18.85 15.48
CA LYS A 23 1.89 -19.00 15.04
C LYS A 23 2.00 -20.02 13.91
N ASN A 24 2.80 -19.72 12.89
CA ASN A 24 2.95 -20.51 11.67
C ASN A 24 1.67 -20.62 10.82
N GLY A 25 0.66 -19.80 11.10
CA GLY A 25 -0.55 -19.75 10.29
C GLY A 25 -0.26 -19.38 8.84
N VAL A 26 -1.07 -19.91 7.93
CA VAL A 26 -0.93 -19.73 6.48
C VAL A 26 -1.87 -18.63 6.01
N VAL A 27 -1.31 -17.59 5.38
CA VAL A 27 -2.08 -16.52 4.75
C VAL A 27 -1.76 -16.48 3.26
N VAL A 28 -2.80 -16.43 2.43
CA VAL A 28 -2.63 -16.36 0.97
C VAL A 28 -2.63 -14.91 0.50
N ALA A 29 -1.58 -14.49 -0.20
CA ALA A 29 -1.47 -13.16 -0.80
C ALA A 29 -0.70 -13.20 -2.12
N ASN A 30 -1.36 -12.77 -3.21
CA ASN A 30 -0.76 -12.78 -4.55
C ASN A 30 0.17 -11.60 -4.81
N SER A 31 -0.07 -10.45 -4.18
CA SER A 31 0.81 -9.29 -4.32
C SER A 31 2.11 -9.50 -3.54
N PRO A 32 3.29 -9.41 -4.19
CA PRO A 32 4.56 -9.57 -3.50
C PRO A 32 4.79 -8.50 -2.42
N LEU A 33 4.40 -7.25 -2.69
CA LEU A 33 4.40 -6.17 -1.71
C LEU A 33 3.60 -6.55 -0.45
N ILE A 34 2.36 -7.03 -0.63
CA ILE A 34 1.48 -7.39 0.50
C ILE A 34 2.07 -8.54 1.29
N LYS A 35 2.64 -9.54 0.63
CA LYS A 35 3.36 -10.62 1.29
C LYS A 35 4.46 -10.09 2.22
N ARG A 36 5.29 -9.15 1.72
CA ARG A 36 6.34 -8.52 2.52
C ARG A 36 5.78 -7.66 3.66
N GLN A 37 4.70 -6.92 3.42
CA GLN A 37 4.03 -6.13 4.46
C GLN A 37 3.39 -7.00 5.56
N ILE A 38 2.84 -8.17 5.21
CA ILE A 38 2.37 -9.17 6.18
C ILE A 38 3.53 -9.71 6.98
N LEU A 39 4.63 -10.12 6.34
CA LEU A 39 5.81 -10.62 7.04
C LEU A 39 6.43 -9.57 7.96
N ARG A 40 6.39 -8.29 7.58
CA ARG A 40 6.79 -7.18 8.46
C ARG A 40 5.91 -7.10 9.71
N ALA A 41 4.61 -7.32 9.55
CA ALA A 41 3.66 -7.32 10.66
C ALA A 41 3.81 -8.55 11.56
N ARG A 42 3.92 -9.73 10.95
CA ARG A 42 3.95 -11.04 11.60
C ARG A 42 4.91 -11.97 10.86
N ARG A 43 6.17 -11.97 11.31
CA ARG A 43 7.27 -12.75 10.72
C ARG A 43 7.13 -14.26 10.90
N ASP A 44 6.30 -14.68 11.84
CA ASP A 44 6.03 -16.08 12.17
C ASP A 44 4.90 -16.69 11.33
N LEU A 45 4.28 -15.93 10.42
CA LEU A 45 3.28 -16.46 9.48
C LEU A 45 3.94 -17.00 8.21
N SER A 46 3.33 -18.02 7.63
CA SER A 46 3.63 -18.49 6.29
C SER A 46 2.76 -17.73 5.30
N VAL A 47 3.37 -17.03 4.33
CA VAL A 47 2.63 -16.28 3.32
C VAL A 47 2.92 -16.85 1.93
N VAL A 48 1.88 -17.37 1.29
CA VAL A 48 1.97 -18.10 0.01
C VAL A 48 1.09 -17.44 -1.06
N SER A 49 1.36 -17.71 -2.34
CA SER A 49 0.45 -17.29 -3.42
C SER A 49 -0.75 -18.21 -3.54
N SER A 50 -1.81 -17.77 -4.23
CA SER A 50 -2.98 -18.60 -4.51
C SER A 50 -2.61 -19.82 -5.34
N VAL A 51 -1.67 -19.69 -6.28
CA VAL A 51 -1.16 -20.82 -7.08
C VAL A 51 -0.51 -21.87 -6.19
N GLN A 52 0.26 -21.44 -5.19
CA GLN A 52 0.90 -22.36 -4.22
C GLN A 52 -0.11 -23.01 -3.28
N ALA A 53 -1.13 -22.27 -2.84
CA ALA A 53 -2.15 -22.80 -1.94
C ALA A 53 -3.10 -23.78 -2.65
N ILE A 54 -3.56 -23.44 -3.84
CA ILE A 54 -4.52 -24.22 -4.63
C ILE A 54 -3.81 -25.34 -5.41
N ASN A 55 -2.49 -25.25 -5.60
CA ASN A 55 -1.71 -26.10 -6.50
C ASN A 55 -2.21 -26.09 -7.96
N LYS A 56 -2.82 -24.98 -8.37
CA LYS A 56 -3.32 -24.77 -9.73
C LYS A 56 -3.36 -23.28 -10.05
N GLU A 57 -3.07 -22.94 -11.29
CA GLU A 57 -3.25 -21.58 -11.79
C GLU A 57 -4.72 -21.38 -12.15
N ILE A 58 -5.45 -20.72 -11.26
CA ILE A 58 -6.87 -20.38 -11.41
C ILE A 58 -6.99 -18.85 -11.32
N LEU A 59 -7.84 -18.26 -12.15
CA LEU A 59 -8.06 -16.82 -12.21
C LEU A 59 -9.31 -16.39 -11.44
N ASP A 60 -9.30 -15.12 -11.05
CA ASP A 60 -10.45 -14.35 -10.61
C ASP A 60 -11.31 -15.02 -9.51
N VAL A 61 -12.59 -15.27 -9.79
CA VAL A 61 -13.59 -15.67 -8.81
C VAL A 61 -13.44 -17.14 -8.42
N GLU A 62 -13.08 -18.02 -9.36
CA GLU A 62 -12.86 -19.44 -9.09
C GLU A 62 -11.72 -19.64 -8.10
N ALA A 63 -10.65 -18.86 -8.23
CA ALA A 63 -9.55 -18.87 -7.27
C ALA A 63 -10.03 -18.47 -5.87
N ILE A 64 -10.91 -17.48 -5.76
CA ILE A 64 -11.41 -17.03 -4.46
C ILE A 64 -12.32 -18.07 -3.82
N THR A 65 -13.19 -18.73 -4.59
CA THR A 65 -14.01 -19.83 -4.08
C THR A 65 -13.13 -20.96 -3.55
N ALA A 66 -12.10 -21.36 -4.31
CA ALA A 66 -11.16 -22.40 -3.85
C ALA A 66 -10.40 -21.99 -2.58
N LEU A 67 -10.00 -20.71 -2.46
CA LEU A 67 -9.38 -20.20 -1.23
C LEU A 67 -10.34 -20.18 -0.05
N GLU A 68 -11.62 -19.92 -0.30
CA GLU A 68 -12.64 -20.00 0.74
C GLU A 68 -12.83 -21.44 1.20
N ASP A 69 -12.87 -22.41 0.29
CA ASP A 69 -12.97 -23.83 0.63
C ASP A 69 -11.78 -24.26 1.51
N LEU A 70 -10.54 -23.92 1.11
CA LEU A 70 -9.34 -24.17 1.92
C LEU A 70 -9.40 -23.51 3.31
N ARG A 71 -10.03 -22.34 3.42
CA ARG A 71 -10.19 -21.63 4.70
C ARG A 71 -11.22 -22.33 5.60
N ILE A 72 -12.33 -22.80 5.02
CA ILE A 72 -13.38 -23.55 5.73
C ILE A 72 -12.82 -24.89 6.22
N GLU A 73 -12.01 -25.55 5.40
CA GLU A 73 -11.30 -26.80 5.71
C GLU A 73 -10.13 -26.60 6.70
N GLN A 74 -9.83 -25.35 7.08
CA GLN A 74 -8.76 -24.96 8.01
C GLN A 74 -7.32 -25.24 7.50
N GLU A 75 -7.16 -25.44 6.20
CA GLU A 75 -5.85 -25.58 5.53
C GLU A 75 -5.13 -24.23 5.42
N ILE A 76 -5.89 -23.13 5.36
CA ILE A 76 -5.37 -21.77 5.46
C ILE A 76 -6.11 -20.95 6.52
N ASN A 77 -5.45 -19.96 7.11
CA ASN A 77 -6.05 -19.08 8.10
C ASN A 77 -6.71 -17.84 7.48
N GLY A 78 -6.40 -17.53 6.22
CA GLY A 78 -7.06 -16.46 5.49
C GLY A 78 -6.38 -16.15 4.16
N TYR A 79 -7.04 -15.30 3.38
CA TYR A 79 -6.54 -14.87 2.08
C TYR A 79 -6.81 -13.39 1.84
N VAL A 80 -5.99 -12.77 1.00
CA VAL A 80 -6.08 -11.33 0.70
C VAL A 80 -6.66 -11.11 -0.69
N ILE A 81 -7.73 -10.31 -0.74
CA ILE A 81 -8.37 -9.88 -1.99
C ILE A 81 -8.66 -8.38 -1.95
N SER A 82 -9.00 -7.80 -3.11
CA SER A 82 -9.50 -6.43 -3.15
C SER A 82 -10.90 -6.36 -2.53
N ARG A 83 -11.23 -5.19 -1.99
CA ARG A 83 -12.58 -4.94 -1.46
C ARG A 83 -13.68 -5.14 -2.51
N ALA A 84 -13.40 -4.75 -3.76
CA ALA A 84 -14.32 -4.93 -4.87
C ALA A 84 -14.58 -6.42 -5.16
N MET A 85 -13.55 -7.28 -5.09
CA MET A 85 -13.74 -8.72 -5.25
C MET A 85 -14.52 -9.33 -4.08
N HIS A 86 -14.28 -8.86 -2.84
CA HIS A 86 -15.05 -9.31 -1.67
C HIS A 86 -16.54 -8.99 -1.82
N GLU A 87 -16.88 -7.81 -2.34
CA GLU A 87 -18.27 -7.39 -2.58
C GLU A 87 -18.99 -8.23 -3.64
N LEU A 88 -18.26 -8.94 -4.50
CA LEU A 88 -18.81 -9.83 -5.53
C LEU A 88 -19.01 -11.27 -5.05
N LEU A 89 -18.58 -11.62 -3.83
CA LEU A 89 -18.72 -12.98 -3.32
C LEU A 89 -20.19 -13.35 -3.09
N PRO A 90 -20.61 -14.57 -3.46
CA PRO A 90 -21.98 -15.02 -3.25
C PRO A 90 -22.27 -15.33 -1.77
N PHE A 91 -21.25 -15.33 -0.91
CA PHE A 91 -21.33 -15.65 0.51
C PHE A 91 -20.79 -14.52 1.37
N LYS A 92 -21.24 -14.46 2.63
CA LYS A 92 -20.75 -13.48 3.62
C LYS A 92 -19.61 -14.08 4.41
N THR A 93 -18.45 -13.42 4.37
CA THR A 93 -17.28 -13.77 5.18
C THR A 93 -16.80 -12.56 5.97
N ARG A 94 -16.21 -12.83 7.13
CA ARG A 94 -15.57 -11.79 7.94
C ARG A 94 -14.32 -11.30 7.21
N ARG A 95 -14.14 -9.97 7.22
CA ARG A 95 -13.02 -9.32 6.56
C ARG A 95 -12.37 -8.27 7.45
N HIS A 96 -11.07 -8.09 7.26
CA HIS A 96 -10.24 -7.15 7.99
C HIS A 96 -9.47 -6.30 6.99
N THR A 97 -9.70 -4.98 6.99
CA THR A 97 -9.00 -4.07 6.07
C THR A 97 -7.49 -4.13 6.28
N LEU A 98 -6.75 -4.34 5.19
CA LEU A 98 -5.31 -4.15 5.07
C LEU A 98 -5.08 -2.83 4.36
N GLY A 99 -5.02 -1.75 5.14
CA GLY A 99 -4.88 -0.42 4.59
C GLY A 99 -3.95 0.47 5.39
N ILE A 100 -3.88 1.71 4.95
CA ILE A 100 -3.23 2.80 5.67
C ILE A 100 -4.14 3.14 6.85
N HIS A 101 -4.09 2.35 7.92
CA HIS A 101 -4.91 2.56 9.12
C HIS A 101 -4.50 3.87 9.78
N LYS A 102 -5.26 4.93 9.53
CA LYS A 102 -4.97 6.29 10.07
C LYS A 102 -5.48 6.49 11.50
N ARG A 103 -6.00 5.43 12.14
CA ARG A 103 -6.81 5.50 13.37
C ARG A 103 -6.20 4.82 14.60
N VAL A 104 -5.07 4.12 14.46
CA VAL A 104 -4.39 3.45 15.57
C VAL A 104 -2.92 3.44 15.23
N GLU A 105 -2.10 4.15 15.99
CA GLU A 105 -0.65 4.28 15.74
C GLU A 105 0.07 2.92 15.84
N GLU A 106 -0.51 1.99 16.63
CA GLU A 106 0.01 0.64 16.87
C GLU A 106 -0.31 -0.38 15.76
N ARG A 107 -1.15 -0.04 14.77
CA ARG A 107 -1.49 -0.98 13.69
C ARG A 107 -0.55 -0.89 12.52
N PHE A 108 -0.25 -2.05 11.95
CA PHE A 108 0.54 -2.17 10.73
C PHE A 108 -0.17 -1.46 9.56
N LYS A 109 0.57 -0.59 8.85
CA LYS A 109 0.08 0.15 7.69
C LYS A 109 0.33 -0.64 6.42
N PHE A 110 -0.69 -0.90 5.61
CA PHE A 110 -0.52 -1.54 4.31
C PHE A 110 -0.65 -0.46 3.23
N ILE A 111 0.49 -0.09 2.65
CA ILE A 111 0.54 0.84 1.51
C ILE A 111 0.18 0.06 0.26
N PRO A 112 -0.86 0.45 -0.50
CA PRO A 112 -1.28 -0.26 -1.70
C PRO A 112 -0.24 -0.14 -2.82
N GLN A 113 -0.30 -1.06 -3.78
CA GLN A 113 0.44 -0.90 -5.03
C GLN A 113 -0.07 0.34 -5.77
N GLY A 114 0.84 1.09 -6.39
CA GLY A 114 0.47 2.31 -7.10
C GLY A 114 -0.56 2.06 -8.21
N LEU A 115 -1.37 3.08 -8.48
CA LEU A 115 -2.49 3.08 -9.42
C LEU A 115 -3.67 2.18 -9.04
N THR A 116 -3.70 1.61 -7.83
CA THR A 116 -4.84 0.81 -7.36
C THR A 116 -6.06 1.70 -7.07
N GLY A 117 -7.25 1.24 -7.47
CA GLY A 117 -8.54 1.87 -7.13
C GLY A 117 -8.96 3.03 -8.03
N PHE A 118 -8.15 3.43 -9.00
CA PHE A 118 -8.55 4.44 -9.98
C PHE A 118 -9.51 3.86 -11.02
N VAL A 119 -10.51 4.65 -11.40
CA VAL A 119 -11.39 4.35 -12.53
C VAL A 119 -11.28 5.50 -13.52
N VAL A 120 -10.83 5.19 -14.73
CA VAL A 120 -10.57 6.17 -15.79
C VAL A 120 -11.52 5.90 -16.95
N LEU A 121 -12.23 6.94 -17.37
CA LEU A 121 -13.02 6.90 -18.61
C LEU A 121 -12.17 7.49 -19.74
N ILE A 122 -11.91 6.66 -20.75
CA ILE A 122 -11.13 6.99 -21.94
C ILE A 122 -12.09 7.20 -23.11
N SER A 123 -11.90 8.28 -23.86
CA SER A 123 -12.71 8.61 -25.04
C SER A 123 -11.82 9.16 -26.15
N ARG A 124 -12.33 9.15 -27.38
CA ARG A 124 -11.67 9.83 -28.51
C ARG A 124 -11.51 11.34 -28.24
N LYS A 125 -10.46 11.92 -28.82
CA LYS A 125 -10.26 13.38 -28.85
C LYS A 125 -11.49 14.03 -29.52
N GLY A 126 -12.05 15.07 -28.89
CA GLY A 126 -13.25 15.76 -29.39
C GLY A 126 -14.59 15.13 -28.98
N PHE A 127 -14.59 14.06 -28.17
CA PHE A 127 -15.84 13.58 -27.56
C PHE A 127 -16.44 14.65 -26.65
N GLN A 128 -17.72 15.00 -26.87
CA GLN A 128 -18.42 16.00 -26.07
C GLN A 128 -18.79 15.42 -24.70
N ASN A 129 -17.98 15.71 -23.69
CA ASN A 129 -18.10 15.15 -22.34
C ASN A 129 -18.72 16.11 -21.32
N HIS A 130 -19.36 17.20 -21.76
CA HIS A 130 -19.92 18.23 -20.88
C HIS A 130 -20.83 17.66 -19.78
N SER A 131 -21.69 16.70 -20.12
CA SER A 131 -22.61 16.02 -19.19
C SER A 131 -21.90 15.09 -18.20
N LEU A 132 -20.68 14.65 -18.52
CA LEU A 132 -19.87 13.76 -17.71
C LEU A 132 -18.97 14.50 -16.72
N ASN A 133 -18.75 15.80 -16.89
CA ASN A 133 -17.87 16.59 -16.03
C ASN A 133 -18.25 16.52 -14.54
N ARG A 134 -19.52 16.30 -14.21
CA ARG A 134 -19.99 16.10 -12.82
C ARG A 134 -19.37 14.87 -12.14
N PHE A 135 -18.88 13.91 -12.91
CA PHE A 135 -18.24 12.70 -12.43
C PHE A 135 -16.72 12.83 -12.38
N ASN A 136 -16.16 13.94 -12.86
CA ASN A 136 -14.72 14.16 -12.88
C ASN A 136 -14.24 14.57 -11.49
N ASP A 137 -13.41 13.73 -10.88
CA ASP A 137 -12.80 13.97 -9.58
C ASP A 137 -11.37 14.47 -9.77
N ASN A 138 -11.16 15.74 -9.42
CA ASN A 138 -9.84 16.36 -9.54
C ASN A 138 -8.81 15.80 -8.55
N GLY A 139 -9.25 15.34 -7.38
CA GLY A 139 -8.37 14.73 -6.39
C GLY A 139 -7.88 13.36 -6.84
N ALA A 140 -8.76 12.56 -7.44
CA ALA A 140 -8.39 11.30 -8.08
C ALA A 140 -7.45 11.54 -9.27
N LYS A 141 -7.71 12.57 -10.10
CA LYS A 141 -6.81 12.95 -11.19
C LYS A 141 -5.40 13.28 -10.67
N ILE A 142 -5.30 14.19 -9.70
CA ILE A 142 -4.00 14.60 -9.14
C ILE A 142 -3.29 13.39 -8.52
N ALA A 143 -3.99 12.60 -7.70
CA ALA A 143 -3.42 11.40 -7.09
C ALA A 143 -2.88 10.43 -8.15
N PHE A 144 -3.63 10.19 -9.22
CA PHE A 144 -3.18 9.35 -10.33
C PHE A 144 -1.92 9.90 -11.00
N GLU A 145 -1.90 11.20 -11.34
CA GLU A 145 -0.75 11.82 -11.99
C GLU A 145 0.51 11.73 -11.12
N LEU A 146 0.39 11.92 -9.81
CA LEU A 146 1.50 11.82 -8.88
C LEU A 146 1.99 10.38 -8.70
N GLU A 147 1.09 9.41 -8.53
CA GLU A 147 1.46 7.99 -8.45
C GLU A 147 2.09 7.49 -9.75
N TYR A 148 1.53 7.90 -10.89
CA TYR A 148 2.05 7.56 -12.22
C TYR A 148 3.45 8.13 -12.42
N MET A 149 3.67 9.40 -12.06
CA MET A 149 4.98 10.03 -12.16
C MET A 149 6.00 9.37 -11.23
N ALA A 150 5.62 9.03 -9.99
CA ALA A 150 6.49 8.33 -9.06
C ALA A 150 6.88 6.93 -9.59
N LEU A 151 5.91 6.14 -10.04
CA LEU A 151 6.14 4.80 -10.60
C LEU A 151 6.98 4.81 -11.86
N GLY A 152 6.84 5.84 -12.70
CA GLY A 152 7.65 6.00 -13.92
C GLY A 152 9.15 6.18 -13.65
N HIS A 153 9.55 6.50 -12.42
CA HIS A 153 10.94 6.63 -11.99
C HIS A 153 11.43 5.45 -11.13
N ILE A 154 10.61 4.41 -11.00
CA ILE A 154 10.96 3.18 -10.28
C ILE A 154 11.27 2.10 -11.32
N ASP A 155 12.35 1.35 -11.13
CA ASP A 155 12.72 0.24 -12.03
C ASP A 155 11.64 -0.86 -12.05
N GLU A 156 11.38 -1.42 -13.22
CA GLU A 156 10.30 -2.40 -13.43
C GLU A 156 10.41 -3.62 -12.53
N GLU A 157 11.64 -4.08 -12.27
CA GLU A 157 11.92 -5.23 -11.43
C GLU A 157 11.52 -5.01 -9.97
N ILE A 158 11.60 -3.77 -9.47
CA ILE A 158 11.29 -3.45 -8.07
C ILE A 158 9.85 -2.98 -7.89
N ARG A 159 9.18 -2.47 -8.94
CA ARG A 159 7.79 -1.96 -8.88
C ARG A 159 6.80 -2.90 -8.16
N PRO A 160 6.82 -4.25 -8.32
CA PRO A 160 5.90 -5.15 -7.63
C PRO A 160 6.04 -5.17 -6.10
N PHE A 161 7.14 -4.64 -5.56
CA PHE A 161 7.46 -4.59 -4.14
C PHE A 161 7.36 -3.18 -3.55
N VAL A 162 6.92 -2.20 -4.34
CA VAL A 162 6.80 -0.80 -3.93
C VAL A 162 5.33 -0.43 -3.78
N GLY A 163 4.97 0.02 -2.58
CA GLY A 163 3.70 0.67 -2.31
C GLY A 163 3.80 2.15 -2.64
N VAL A 164 2.79 2.69 -3.34
CA VAL A 164 2.68 4.12 -3.66
C VAL A 164 1.23 4.53 -3.44
N HIS A 165 1.02 5.57 -2.62
CA HIS A 165 -0.31 6.11 -2.34
C HIS A 165 -0.26 7.62 -2.30
N ALA A 166 -1.04 8.26 -3.16
CA ALA A 166 -1.30 9.69 -3.15
C ALA A 166 -2.77 9.96 -2.81
N GLU A 167 -3.02 10.93 -1.94
CA GLU A 167 -4.37 11.29 -1.53
C GLU A 167 -4.50 12.78 -1.24
N GLN A 168 -5.60 13.36 -1.72
CA GLN A 168 -6.00 14.72 -1.37
C GLN A 168 -6.78 14.71 -0.06
N ARG A 169 -6.31 15.46 0.94
CA ARG A 169 -6.88 15.53 2.29
C ARG A 169 -7.23 16.95 2.68
N LYS A 170 -8.31 17.10 3.47
CA LYS A 170 -8.64 18.37 4.12
C LYS A 170 -7.83 18.50 5.41
N ILE A 171 -7.23 19.65 5.66
CA ILE A 171 -6.46 19.92 6.89
C ILE A 171 -7.32 19.73 8.13
N GLY A 172 -8.59 20.14 8.09
CA GLY A 172 -9.52 19.91 9.20
C GLY A 172 -9.66 18.43 9.59
N THR A 173 -9.62 17.52 8.61
CA THR A 173 -9.62 16.07 8.89
C THR A 173 -8.30 15.61 9.50
N ILE A 174 -7.18 16.12 9.01
CA ILE A 174 -5.84 15.80 9.52
C ILE A 174 -5.67 16.28 10.97
N LEU A 175 -6.10 17.52 11.27
CA LEU A 175 -6.03 18.09 12.62
C LEU A 175 -6.90 17.32 13.61
N LYS A 176 -8.15 17.01 13.24
CA LYS A 176 -9.06 16.21 14.08
C LYS A 176 -8.46 14.83 14.40
N GLU A 177 -7.79 14.21 13.45
CA GLU A 177 -7.07 12.95 13.68
C GLU A 177 -5.87 13.15 14.61
N ALA A 178 -5.03 14.16 14.34
CA ALA A 178 -3.84 14.43 15.15
C ALA A 178 -4.17 14.78 16.60
N GLU A 179 -5.25 15.53 16.86
CA GLU A 179 -5.78 15.80 18.21
C GLU A 179 -6.24 14.52 18.90
N LYS A 180 -7.01 13.68 18.19
CA LYS A 180 -7.54 12.43 18.73
C LYS A 180 -6.45 11.43 19.10
N PHE A 181 -5.36 11.40 18.33
CA PHE A 181 -4.23 10.48 18.54
C PHE A 181 -3.01 11.14 19.17
N GLN A 182 -3.14 12.37 19.68
CA GLN A 182 -2.09 13.11 20.38
C GLN A 182 -0.76 13.22 19.60
N SER A 183 -0.82 13.27 18.27
CA SER A 183 0.37 13.35 17.42
C SER A 183 0.97 14.77 17.44
N LYS A 184 1.87 15.01 18.40
CA LYS A 184 2.48 16.34 18.63
C LYS A 184 3.20 16.89 17.40
N GLN A 185 3.84 16.04 16.60
CA GLN A 185 4.59 16.43 15.41
C GLN A 185 3.69 16.96 14.27
N ILE A 186 2.53 16.33 14.07
CA ILE A 186 1.56 16.76 13.04
C ILE A 186 0.88 18.05 13.51
N LEU A 187 0.55 18.16 14.79
CA LEU A 187 -0.02 19.38 15.36
C LEU A 187 0.94 20.57 15.25
N SER A 188 2.22 20.39 15.62
CA SER A 188 3.21 21.47 15.55
C SER A 188 3.56 21.92 14.14
N SER A 189 3.47 21.03 13.14
CA SER A 189 3.77 21.36 11.74
C SER A 189 2.61 22.02 10.99
N LEU A 190 1.37 21.79 11.43
CA LEU A 190 0.16 22.30 10.76
C LEU A 190 -0.46 23.52 11.45
N ILE A 191 -0.10 23.80 12.71
CA ILE A 191 -0.56 24.98 13.45
C ILE A 191 0.44 26.13 13.21
N GLN A 192 -0.03 27.21 12.58
CA GLN A 192 0.77 28.43 12.46
C GLN A 192 0.82 29.17 13.82
N PRO A 193 1.91 29.91 14.12
CA PRO A 193 2.08 30.65 15.38
C PRO A 193 0.91 31.61 15.72
N ASN A 194 0.17 32.09 14.70
CA ASN A 194 -0.88 33.10 14.85
C ASN A 194 -2.32 32.54 14.86
N GLN A 195 -2.53 31.27 15.23
CA GLN A 195 -3.86 30.66 15.45
C GLN A 195 -4.90 30.77 14.30
N ILE A 196 -4.51 31.08 13.06
CA ILE A 196 -5.44 30.97 11.93
C ILE A 196 -5.59 29.48 11.61
N LYS A 197 -6.68 28.87 12.09
CA LYS A 197 -7.07 27.51 11.70
C LYS A 197 -7.11 27.46 10.17
N LEU A 198 -6.26 26.65 9.56
CA LEU A 198 -6.21 26.41 8.11
C LEU A 198 -7.40 25.54 7.65
N ASP A 199 -8.56 25.69 8.29
CA ASP A 199 -9.73 24.85 8.08
C ASP A 199 -10.21 24.97 6.62
N GLY A 200 -10.66 23.85 6.06
CA GLY A 200 -11.02 23.75 4.64
C GLY A 200 -9.85 23.73 3.63
N LYS A 201 -8.61 24.08 4.02
CA LYS A 201 -7.47 24.01 3.09
C LYS A 201 -7.13 22.55 2.80
N ILE A 202 -6.68 22.33 1.57
CA ILE A 202 -6.36 21.01 1.03
C ILE A 202 -4.85 20.78 1.12
N ARG A 203 -4.48 19.53 1.38
CA ARG A 203 -3.12 19.00 1.27
C ARG A 203 -3.11 17.75 0.42
N ILE A 204 -1.99 17.49 -0.19
CA ILE A 204 -1.71 16.21 -0.83
C ILE A 204 -0.75 15.47 0.08
N GLU A 205 -1.11 14.24 0.42
CA GLU A 205 -0.29 13.27 1.14
C GLU A 205 0.23 12.26 0.12
N VAL A 206 1.54 12.05 0.07
CA VAL A 206 2.18 11.01 -0.74
C VAL A 206 2.99 10.11 0.17
N ILE A 207 2.76 8.80 0.04
CA ILE A 207 3.47 7.75 0.75
C ILE A 207 4.07 6.80 -0.28
N MET A 208 5.37 6.54 -0.15
CA MET A 208 6.08 5.50 -0.88
C MET A 208 6.75 4.56 0.11
N GLU A 209 6.68 3.26 -0.14
CA GLU A 209 7.23 2.25 0.75
C GLU A 209 7.80 1.06 -0.02
N ILE A 210 8.97 0.59 0.40
CA ILE A 210 9.52 -0.70 0.01
C ILE A 210 9.82 -1.50 1.28
N VAL A 211 9.53 -2.80 1.23
CA VAL A 211 9.78 -3.72 2.35
C VAL A 211 10.74 -4.81 1.86
N SER A 212 11.67 -5.24 2.72
CA SER A 212 12.56 -6.37 2.42
C SER A 212 11.78 -7.68 2.28
N TYR A 213 12.36 -8.68 1.61
CA TYR A 213 11.69 -9.95 1.34
C TYR A 213 11.17 -10.65 2.62
N ASP A 214 11.91 -10.50 3.73
CA ASP A 214 11.62 -11.08 5.05
C ASP A 214 10.82 -10.16 5.98
N GLY A 215 10.43 -8.97 5.50
CA GLY A 215 9.68 -7.99 6.28
C GLY A 215 10.50 -7.26 7.36
N ARG A 216 11.81 -7.47 7.47
CA ARG A 216 12.62 -6.87 8.56
C ARG A 216 12.99 -5.41 8.36
N VAL A 217 13.16 -4.99 7.11
CA VAL A 217 13.63 -3.64 6.76
C VAL A 217 12.56 -2.96 5.93
N THR A 218 12.28 -1.69 6.22
CA THR A 218 11.33 -0.87 5.48
C THR A 218 11.99 0.45 5.12
N GLY A 219 11.99 0.77 3.82
CA GLY A 219 12.28 2.10 3.32
C GLY A 219 10.96 2.82 3.10
N LYS A 220 10.79 4.00 3.69
CA LYS A 220 9.53 4.75 3.58
C LYS A 220 9.78 6.24 3.43
N ILE A 221 9.06 6.86 2.50
CA ILE A 221 8.94 8.31 2.37
C ILE A 221 7.48 8.69 2.54
N GLU A 222 7.22 9.67 3.41
CA GLU A 222 5.90 10.24 3.65
C GLU A 222 6.03 11.75 3.64
N ARG A 223 5.26 12.40 2.76
CA ARG A 223 5.30 13.86 2.56
C ARG A 223 3.91 14.42 2.42
N MET A 224 3.75 15.63 2.92
CA MET A 224 2.53 16.42 2.80
C MET A 224 2.85 17.81 2.26
N PHE A 225 2.14 18.24 1.22
CA PHE A 225 2.38 19.52 0.55
C PHE A 225 1.07 20.13 0.04
N LYS A 226 1.13 21.39 -0.42
CA LYS A 226 -0.02 22.07 -1.03
C LYS A 226 -0.21 21.56 -2.47
N PRO A 227 -1.46 21.57 -2.99
CA PRO A 227 -1.70 21.25 -4.40
C PRO A 227 -0.84 22.04 -5.40
N ASP A 228 -0.59 23.32 -5.11
CA ASP A 228 0.21 24.19 -5.98
C ASP A 228 1.69 23.75 -6.07
N ASP A 229 2.19 23.07 -5.04
CA ASP A 229 3.58 22.59 -4.94
C ASP A 229 3.72 21.12 -5.41
N ALA A 230 2.68 20.52 -6.00
CA ALA A 230 2.61 19.08 -6.18
C ALA A 230 3.72 18.51 -7.08
N ILE A 231 3.99 19.16 -8.21
CA ILE A 231 4.97 18.69 -9.19
C ILE A 231 6.39 18.78 -8.62
N SER A 232 6.75 19.92 -8.02
CA SER A 232 8.08 20.12 -7.40
C SER A 232 8.27 19.17 -6.21
N SER A 233 7.24 18.98 -5.40
CA SER A 233 7.29 18.07 -4.24
C SER A 233 7.49 16.61 -4.67
N VAL A 234 6.80 16.13 -5.70
CA VAL A 234 6.99 14.73 -6.15
C VAL A 234 8.34 14.53 -6.82
N ARG A 235 8.90 15.51 -7.54
CA ARG A 235 10.29 15.42 -8.02
C ARG A 235 11.28 15.25 -6.87
N ASN A 236 11.11 16.00 -5.78
CA ASN A 236 11.95 15.86 -4.60
C ASN A 236 11.77 14.49 -3.94
N ILE A 237 10.54 13.97 -3.87
CA ILE A 237 10.26 12.62 -3.36
C ILE A 237 10.96 11.56 -4.21
N ILE A 238 10.97 11.70 -5.54
CA ILE A 238 11.66 10.77 -6.44
C ILE A 238 13.19 10.80 -6.19
N ILE A 239 13.79 11.99 -6.04
CA ILE A 239 15.22 12.12 -5.72
C ILE A 239 15.52 11.46 -4.37
N GLU A 240 14.73 11.76 -3.35
CA GLU A 240 14.88 11.16 -2.03
C GLU A 240 14.68 9.64 -2.06
N TRP A 241 13.73 9.15 -2.86
CA TRP A 241 13.48 7.73 -3.06
C TRP A 241 14.69 7.01 -3.64
N ASN A 242 15.30 7.59 -4.67
CA ASN A 242 16.49 7.03 -5.29
C ASN A 242 17.68 7.03 -4.31
N ASN A 243 17.88 8.12 -3.56
CA ASN A 243 18.92 8.18 -2.54
C ASN A 243 18.67 7.17 -1.41
N LEU A 244 17.41 6.96 -1.02
CA LEU A 244 17.00 5.97 -0.03
C LEU A 244 17.32 4.56 -0.54
N LEU A 245 16.91 4.22 -1.76
CA LEU A 245 17.22 2.94 -2.39
C LEU A 245 18.72 2.71 -2.49
N GLU A 246 19.49 3.71 -2.90
CA GLU A 246 20.96 3.63 -2.98
C GLU A 246 21.57 3.38 -1.60
N THR A 247 21.11 4.09 -0.57
CA THR A 247 21.60 3.92 0.82
C THR A 247 21.25 2.55 1.39
N MET A 248 20.06 2.06 1.05
CA MET A 248 19.54 0.75 1.44
C MET A 248 20.24 -0.40 0.72
N THR A 249 20.84 -0.15 -0.44
CA THR A 249 21.51 -1.16 -1.26
C THR A 249 23.04 -1.15 -1.10
N LYS A 250 23.63 -0.06 -0.62
CA LYS A 250 25.06 0.02 -0.27
C LYS A 250 25.45 -1.07 0.74
N ASP A 251 26.60 -1.70 0.51
CA ASP A 251 27.18 -2.66 1.45
C ASP A 251 27.54 -1.97 2.77
N HIS A 252 26.87 -2.36 3.86
CA HIS A 252 27.19 -1.84 5.18
C HIS A 252 28.19 -2.76 5.91
N PRO A 253 29.26 -2.22 6.52
CA PRO A 253 30.26 -3.03 7.21
C PRO A 253 29.69 -3.83 8.39
N GLU A 254 28.57 -3.41 8.99
CA GLU A 254 27.88 -4.16 10.05
C GLU A 254 27.14 -5.41 9.54
N GLU A 255 26.79 -5.45 8.25
CA GLU A 255 26.05 -6.57 7.66
C GLU A 255 26.92 -7.75 7.28
N LYS A 256 28.24 -7.52 7.12
CA LYS A 256 29.25 -8.60 7.05
C LYS A 256 29.21 -9.51 8.29
N ARG A 257 28.70 -9.05 9.44
CA ARG A 257 28.51 -9.88 10.65
C ARG A 257 27.28 -10.79 10.58
N ARG A 258 26.35 -10.57 9.64
CA ARG A 258 25.08 -11.30 9.51
C ARG A 258 25.03 -12.25 8.30
N ASN A 259 26.15 -12.44 7.59
CA ASN A 259 26.29 -13.31 6.41
C ASN A 259 25.28 -13.03 5.27
N LEU A 260 24.73 -11.82 5.15
CA LEU A 260 23.88 -11.40 4.03
C LEU A 260 24.18 -9.92 3.68
N PRO A 261 24.53 -9.59 2.42
CA PRO A 261 24.66 -8.19 1.97
C PRO A 261 23.33 -7.41 2.05
N ALA A 262 23.32 -6.13 2.46
CA ALA A 262 22.16 -5.21 2.42
C ALA A 262 21.41 -5.27 1.11
N THR A 263 22.20 -5.19 0.04
CA THR A 263 21.80 -5.21 -1.37
C THR A 263 20.91 -6.40 -1.65
N GLN A 264 21.26 -7.56 -1.10
CA GLN A 264 20.49 -8.78 -1.29
C GLN A 264 19.20 -8.77 -0.49
N ARG A 265 19.07 -8.15 0.69
CA ARG A 265 17.82 -8.29 1.49
C ARG A 265 16.65 -7.43 0.99
N ILE A 266 16.93 -6.24 0.49
CA ILE A 266 15.89 -5.31 0.03
C ILE A 266 15.53 -5.58 -1.43
N LEU A 267 16.53 -5.86 -2.27
CA LEU A 267 16.36 -6.21 -3.67
C LEU A 267 16.27 -7.72 -3.94
N GLN A 268 16.34 -8.61 -2.94
CA GLN A 268 16.01 -10.04 -3.16
C GLN A 268 14.57 -10.11 -3.63
N ILE A 269 14.42 -10.27 -4.94
CA ILE A 269 13.16 -10.57 -5.61
C ILE A 269 12.69 -11.96 -5.16
N TYR A 270 13.63 -12.87 -4.87
CA TYR A 270 13.41 -14.27 -4.45
C TYR A 270 14.23 -14.64 -3.21
N PRO A 271 13.76 -15.58 -2.36
CA PRO A 271 14.60 -16.14 -1.30
C PRO A 271 15.83 -16.83 -1.91
N PRO A 272 17.00 -16.81 -1.25
CA PRO A 272 18.17 -17.52 -1.74
C PRO A 272 17.84 -19.01 -1.85
N GLU A 273 18.21 -19.65 -2.96
CA GLU A 273 18.14 -21.10 -3.07
C GLU A 273 18.92 -21.69 -1.89
N ASN A 274 18.27 -22.57 -1.11
CA ASN A 274 18.96 -23.36 -0.10
C ASN A 274 20.00 -24.20 -0.84
N LYS A 275 21.27 -23.76 -0.83
CA LYS A 275 22.38 -24.66 -1.10
C LYS A 275 22.33 -25.73 0.00
N LYS A 276 21.85 -26.90 -0.37
CA LYS A 276 21.98 -28.13 0.42
C LYS A 276 23.45 -28.40 0.70
#